data_AF-A0A1Z9XMH0-F1
#
_entry.id   AF-A0A1Z9XMH0-F1
#
_cell.length_a   1.000
_cell.length_b   1.000
_cell.length_c   1.000
_cell.angle_alpha   90.00
_cell.angle_beta   90.00
_cell.angle_gamma   90.00
#
_symmetry.space_group_name_H-M   'P 1'
#
loop_
_entity.id
_entity.type
_entity.pdbx_description
1 polymer ?
#
loop_
_entity_poly.entity_id
_entity_poly.type
_entity_poly.pdbx_seq_one_letter_code
_entity_poly.pdbx_strand_id
1 'polypeptide(L)'
;MKEAPMTDKTSPLHGLRVIDAATVLAGPTIAMQLADFGADVIKIEHPRGDVLRQTGFLKDGVGLWFKMANRNKRAITLNFSTPKGQALFKELIKSTDVLIENFRTGTMEKWGLGWEDLKAINPRLVMVRVTG
;
A
#
# COMPACT_ATOMS: atom_id res chain seq x y z
N MET A 1 -4.57 -20.13 -21.25
CA MET A 1 -4.69 -19.27 -20.06
C MET A 1 -3.84 -19.90 -18.97
N LYS A 2 -2.84 -19.21 -18.43
CA LYS A 2 -2.15 -19.68 -17.22
C LYS A 2 -2.98 -19.21 -16.03
N GLU A 3 -3.39 -20.13 -15.17
CA GLU A 3 -4.08 -19.82 -13.92
C GLU A 3 -3.26 -18.79 -13.12
N ALA A 4 -3.93 -17.78 -12.57
CA ALA A 4 -3.30 -16.90 -11.59
C ALA A 4 -2.83 -17.76 -10.41
N PRO A 5 -1.62 -17.55 -9.86
CA PRO A 5 -1.16 -18.36 -8.75
C PRO A 5 -2.16 -18.21 -7.60
N MET A 6 -2.84 -19.32 -7.27
CA MET A 6 -3.65 -19.46 -6.08
C MET A 6 -2.75 -19.13 -4.89
N THR A 7 -3.18 -18.19 -4.04
CA THR A 7 -2.51 -17.95 -2.77
C THR A 7 -2.57 -19.25 -1.97
N ASP A 8 -1.42 -19.92 -1.89
CA ASP A 8 -1.29 -21.17 -1.15
C ASP A 8 -1.72 -20.92 0.30
N LYS A 9 -2.69 -21.67 0.79
CA LYS A 9 -3.19 -21.57 2.17
C LYS A 9 -2.11 -21.90 3.20
N THR A 10 -0.95 -22.40 2.77
CA THR A 10 0.23 -22.64 3.60
C THR A 10 1.20 -21.46 3.71
N SER A 11 0.96 -20.36 2.98
CA SER A 11 1.84 -19.19 3.03
C SER A 11 1.85 -18.54 4.42
N PRO A 12 3.01 -18.13 4.97
CA PRO A 12 3.11 -17.69 6.36
C PRO A 12 2.29 -16.44 6.70
N LEU A 13 1.98 -15.59 5.72
CA LEU A 13 1.13 -14.41 5.89
C LEU A 13 -0.25 -14.56 5.22
N HIS A 14 -0.67 -15.79 4.90
CA HIS A 14 -2.00 -16.03 4.35
C HIS A 14 -3.09 -15.45 5.27
N GLY A 15 -4.06 -14.76 4.68
CA GLY A 15 -5.17 -14.12 5.40
C GLY A 15 -4.87 -12.71 5.92
N LEU A 16 -3.60 -12.27 5.91
CA LEU A 16 -3.23 -10.91 6.31
C LEU A 16 -3.58 -9.91 5.20
N ARG A 17 -4.26 -8.81 5.56
CA ARG A 17 -4.61 -7.71 4.65
C ARG A 17 -3.71 -6.51 4.89
N VAL A 18 -3.04 -6.06 3.83
CA VAL A 18 -2.07 -4.96 3.89
C VAL A 18 -2.48 -3.84 2.93
N ILE A 19 -2.47 -2.62 3.43
CA ILE A 19 -2.53 -1.42 2.60
C ILE A 19 -1.13 -0.83 2.47
N ASP A 20 -0.68 -0.67 1.22
CA ASP A 20 0.54 0.03 0.87
C ASP A 20 0.21 1.39 0.25
N ALA A 21 0.20 2.42 1.09
CA ALA A 21 0.04 3.81 0.69
C ALA A 21 1.39 4.50 0.42
N ALA A 22 2.51 3.80 0.64
CA ALA A 22 3.84 4.37 0.47
C ALA A 22 4.21 4.54 -1.01
N THR A 23 5.16 5.41 -1.29
CA THR A 23 5.64 5.68 -2.65
C THR A 23 7.13 5.40 -2.76
N VAL A 24 7.62 5.29 -4.00
CA VAL A 24 9.05 5.08 -4.26
C VAL A 24 9.50 3.69 -3.77
N LEU A 25 10.58 3.59 -2.98
CA LEU A 25 11.26 2.30 -2.77
C LEU A 25 11.05 1.73 -1.39
N ALA A 26 11.38 2.46 -0.33
CA ALA A 26 11.49 1.88 1.01
C ALA A 26 10.17 1.25 1.50
N GLY A 27 9.10 2.03 1.56
CA GLY A 27 7.78 1.53 1.97
C GLY A 27 7.22 0.45 1.02
N PRO A 28 7.20 0.67 -0.31
CA PRO A 28 6.74 -0.35 -1.24
C PRO A 28 7.54 -1.66 -1.17
N THR A 29 8.85 -1.62 -0.87
CA THR A 29 9.66 -2.84 -0.69
C THR A 29 9.21 -3.65 0.52
N ILE A 30 8.88 -3.00 1.64
CA ILE A 30 8.32 -3.68 2.82
C ILE A 30 7.02 -4.39 2.44
N ALA A 31 6.10 -3.67 1.80
CA ALA A 31 4.81 -4.23 1.38
C ALA A 31 4.97 -5.38 0.37
N MET A 32 5.95 -5.28 -0.52
CA MET A 32 6.29 -6.33 -1.49
C MET A 32 6.77 -7.59 -0.78
N GLN A 33 7.61 -7.47 0.26
CA GLN A 33 8.04 -8.63 1.03
C GLN A 33 6.84 -9.32 1.70
N LEU A 34 5.89 -8.56 2.26
CA LEU A 34 4.66 -9.14 2.81
C LEU A 34 3.84 -9.87 1.74
N ALA A 35 3.72 -9.29 0.54
CA ALA A 35 3.05 -9.92 -0.60
C ALA A 35 3.75 -11.21 -1.05
N ASP A 36 5.09 -11.22 -1.11
CA ASP A 36 5.90 -12.39 -1.45
C ASP A 36 5.71 -13.54 -0.44
N PHE A 37 5.39 -13.21 0.82
CA PHE A 37 5.03 -14.17 1.87
C PHE A 37 3.51 -14.46 1.98
N GLY A 38 2.73 -14.02 0.99
CA GLY A 38 1.32 -14.41 0.79
C GLY A 38 0.28 -13.51 1.45
N ALA A 39 0.66 -12.33 1.94
CA ALA A 39 -0.31 -11.33 2.36
C ALA A 39 -1.11 -10.79 1.15
N ASP A 40 -2.37 -10.44 1.36
CA ASP A 40 -3.18 -9.72 0.38
C ASP A 40 -2.86 -8.23 0.45
N VAL A 41 -2.07 -7.74 -0.50
CA VAL A 41 -1.54 -6.37 -0.50
C VAL A 41 -2.25 -5.52 -1.56
N ILE A 42 -2.90 -4.45 -1.10
CA ILE A 42 -3.46 -3.40 -1.94
C ILE A 42 -2.52 -2.19 -1.93
N LYS A 43 -1.93 -1.92 -3.10
CA LYS A 43 -1.23 -0.67 -3.38
C LYS A 43 -2.23 0.45 -3.63
N ILE A 44 -2.17 1.52 -2.86
CA ILE A 44 -2.90 2.75 -3.12
C ILE A 44 -1.96 3.76 -3.77
N GLU A 45 -2.35 4.28 -4.92
CA GLU A 45 -1.62 5.34 -5.61
C GLU A 45 -2.46 6.61 -5.71
N HIS A 46 -1.79 7.76 -5.73
CA HIS A 46 -2.44 8.98 -6.18
C HIS A 46 -2.98 8.76 -7.60
N PRO A 47 -4.07 9.42 -8.05
CA PRO A 47 -4.55 9.33 -9.44
C PRO A 47 -3.54 9.67 -10.54
N ARG A 48 -2.37 10.22 -10.17
CA ARG A 48 -1.24 10.50 -11.06
C ARG A 48 -0.21 9.35 -11.12
N GLY A 49 -0.43 8.29 -10.36
CA GLY A 49 0.50 7.17 -10.18
C GLY A 49 1.65 7.47 -9.22
N ASP A 50 2.36 6.41 -8.83
CA ASP A 50 3.69 6.50 -8.24
C ASP A 50 4.70 6.96 -9.30
N VAL A 51 5.56 7.91 -8.92
CA VAL A 51 6.63 8.44 -9.77
C VAL A 51 7.57 7.33 -10.29
N LEU A 52 7.77 6.24 -9.54
CA LEU A 52 8.59 5.11 -9.98
C LEU A 52 8.06 4.40 -11.22
N ARG A 53 6.79 4.58 -11.60
CA ARG A 53 6.28 4.06 -12.87
C ARG A 53 7.05 4.62 -14.06
N GLN A 54 7.65 5.80 -13.89
CA GLN A 54 8.35 6.57 -14.93
C GLN A 54 9.83 6.83 -14.59
N THR A 55 10.32 6.41 -13.42
CA THR A 55 11.71 6.65 -12.99
C THR A 55 12.63 5.48 -13.29
N GLY A 56 13.87 5.80 -13.70
CA GLY A 56 14.94 4.84 -13.93
C GLY A 56 14.84 4.17 -15.30
N PHE A 57 15.26 2.91 -15.38
CA PHE A 57 15.21 2.16 -16.64
C PHE A 57 13.78 1.69 -16.94
N LEU A 58 13.31 1.99 -18.16
CA LEU A 58 12.04 1.52 -18.68
C LEU A 58 12.29 0.44 -19.72
N LYS A 59 11.56 -0.67 -19.62
CA LYS A 59 11.51 -1.70 -20.66
C LYS A 59 10.10 -1.71 -21.26
N ASP A 60 10.00 -1.48 -22.57
CA ASP A 60 8.71 -1.45 -23.29
C ASP A 60 7.70 -0.47 -22.66
N GLY A 61 8.18 0.71 -22.23
CA GLY A 61 7.36 1.72 -21.56
C GLY A 61 7.02 1.42 -20.10
N VAL A 62 7.56 0.33 -19.52
CA VAL A 62 7.29 -0.07 -18.13
C VAL A 62 8.50 0.19 -17.24
N GLY A 63 8.34 1.03 -16.21
CA GLY A 63 9.36 1.29 -15.19
C GLY A 63 9.73 0.03 -14.39
N LEU A 64 10.98 -0.42 -14.50
CA LEU A 64 11.42 -1.66 -13.87
C LEU A 64 11.51 -1.55 -12.34
N TRP A 65 11.84 -0.38 -11.80
CA TRP A 65 11.87 -0.14 -10.36
C TRP A 65 10.48 -0.30 -9.73
N PHE A 66 9.44 0.24 -10.38
CA PHE A 66 8.07 0.04 -9.94
C PHE A 66 7.70 -1.45 -9.96
N LYS A 67 7.99 -2.16 -11.05
CA LYS A 67 7.71 -3.60 -11.16
C LYS A 67 8.44 -4.40 -10.09
N MET A 68 9.70 -4.08 -9.82
CA MET A 68 10.49 -4.72 -8.78
C MET A 68 9.82 -4.55 -7.42
N ALA A 69 9.53 -3.31 -7.00
CA ALA A 69 9.03 -2.97 -5.68
C ALA A 69 7.52 -3.18 -5.48
N ASN A 70 6.76 -3.58 -6.52
CA ASN A 70 5.30 -3.70 -6.46
C ASN A 70 4.75 -5.00 -7.08
N ARG A 71 5.59 -6.00 -7.34
CA ARG A 71 5.11 -7.34 -7.69
C ARG A 71 4.18 -7.90 -6.60
N ASN A 72 3.29 -8.81 -7.00
CA ASN A 72 2.31 -9.48 -6.12
C ASN A 72 1.27 -8.58 -5.43
N LYS A 73 1.22 -7.28 -5.76
CA LYS A 73 0.22 -6.34 -5.24
C LYS A 73 -0.91 -6.10 -6.23
N ARG A 74 -2.11 -5.83 -5.72
CA ARG A 74 -3.24 -5.27 -6.49
C ARG A 74 -3.22 -3.76 -6.34
N ALA A 75 -3.39 -3.00 -7.41
CA ALA A 75 -3.30 -1.54 -7.36
C ALA A 75 -4.67 -0.87 -7.55
N ILE A 76 -4.94 0.15 -6.73
CA ILE A 76 -6.08 1.06 -6.89
C ILE A 76 -5.58 2.50 -6.79
N THR A 77 -6.38 3.45 -7.30
CA THR A 77 -6.12 4.87 -7.12
C THR A 77 -7.03 5.45 -6.04
N LEU A 78 -6.49 6.34 -5.20
CA LEU A 78 -7.25 7.09 -4.21
C LEU A 78 -6.60 8.44 -3.94
N ASN A 79 -7.40 9.49 -3.76
CA ASN A 79 -6.91 10.81 -3.43
C ASN A 79 -7.23 11.22 -1.99
N PHE A 80 -6.25 11.09 -1.10
CA PHE A 80 -6.37 11.40 0.33
C PHE A 80 -6.59 12.89 0.64
N SER A 81 -6.35 13.80 -0.31
CA SER A 81 -6.63 15.22 -0.10
C SER A 81 -8.11 15.58 -0.22
N THR A 82 -8.96 14.62 -0.63
CA THR A 82 -10.40 14.84 -0.79
C THR A 82 -11.19 14.19 0.35
N PRO A 83 -12.30 14.80 0.81
CA PRO A 83 -13.15 14.20 1.83
C PRO A 83 -13.65 12.80 1.44
N LYS A 84 -13.99 12.60 0.16
CA LYS A 84 -14.42 11.29 -0.36
C LYS A 84 -13.29 10.26 -0.29
N GLY A 85 -12.06 10.65 -0.65
CA GLY A 85 -10.91 9.76 -0.57
C GLY A 85 -10.55 9.39 0.87
N GLN A 86 -10.66 10.34 1.80
CA GLN A 86 -10.48 10.10 3.23
C GLN A 86 -11.53 9.13 3.77
N ALA A 87 -12.80 9.34 3.44
CA ALA A 87 -13.88 8.44 3.85
C ALA A 87 -13.68 7.01 3.32
N LEU A 88 -13.37 6.87 2.03
CA LEU A 88 -13.09 5.56 1.44
C LEU A 88 -11.86 4.89 2.06
N PHE A 89 -10.80 5.64 2.35
CA PHE A 89 -9.64 5.09 3.04
C PHE A 89 -10.00 4.56 4.43
N LYS A 90 -10.78 5.32 5.20
CA LYS A 90 -11.28 4.91 6.52
C LYS A 90 -12.11 3.63 6.45
N GLU A 91 -12.92 3.44 5.41
CA GLU A 91 -13.65 2.19 5.17
C GLU A 91 -12.71 1.01 4.92
N LEU A 92 -11.65 1.18 4.13
CA LEU A 92 -10.66 0.13 3.90
C LEU A 92 -9.94 -0.26 5.20
N ILE A 93 -9.60 0.73 6.04
CA ILE A 93 -8.88 0.54 7.31
C ILE A 93 -9.63 -0.37 8.30
N LYS A 94 -10.98 -0.37 8.28
CA LYS A 94 -11.80 -1.24 9.15
C LYS A 94 -11.46 -2.73 9.03
N SER A 95 -10.93 -3.16 7.88
CA SER A 95 -10.56 -4.55 7.62
C SER A 95 -9.10 -4.74 7.22
N THR A 96 -8.24 -3.79 7.56
CA THR A 96 -6.81 -3.81 7.27
C THR A 96 -6.03 -4.23 8.51
N ASP A 97 -5.08 -5.15 8.36
CA ASP A 97 -4.21 -5.56 9.46
C ASP A 97 -2.96 -4.68 9.53
N VAL A 98 -2.39 -4.32 8.38
CA VAL A 98 -1.17 -3.50 8.30
C VAL A 98 -1.35 -2.34 7.32
N LEU A 99 -1.02 -1.12 7.75
CA LEU A 99 -0.87 0.05 6.89
C LEU A 99 0.61 0.44 6.78
N ILE A 100 1.13 0.57 5.57
CA ILE A 100 2.48 1.07 5.28
C ILE A 100 2.37 2.41 4.56
N GLU A 101 3.06 3.43 5.08
CA GLU A 101 3.10 4.76 4.47
C GLU A 101 4.45 5.46 4.70
N ASN A 102 4.76 6.43 3.84
CA ASN A 102 6.00 7.21 3.89
C ASN A 102 5.81 8.69 3.55
N PHE A 103 4.66 9.26 3.92
CA PHE A 103 4.42 10.67 3.71
C PHE A 103 5.27 11.51 4.68
N ARG A 104 5.46 12.80 4.36
CA ARG A 104 6.11 13.73 5.29
C ARG A 104 5.34 13.75 6.62
N THR A 105 6.07 13.80 7.73
CA THR A 105 5.51 13.90 9.08
C THR A 105 4.40 14.95 9.15
N GLY A 106 3.25 14.58 9.71
CA GLY A 106 2.08 15.46 9.83
C GLY A 106 1.14 15.46 8.62
N THR A 107 1.50 14.83 7.49
CA THR A 107 0.66 14.85 6.28
C THR A 107 -0.60 14.01 6.46
N MET A 108 -0.48 12.80 7.00
CA MET A 108 -1.63 11.93 7.25
C MET A 108 -2.57 12.55 8.27
N GLU A 109 -2.02 13.17 9.31
CA GLU A 109 -2.76 13.88 10.37
C GLU A 109 -3.58 15.05 9.80
N LYS A 110 -3.01 15.83 8.86
CA LYS A 110 -3.74 16.90 8.17
C LYS A 110 -4.95 16.40 7.36
N TRP A 111 -4.95 15.14 6.96
CA TRP A 111 -6.08 14.50 6.29
C TRP A 111 -7.04 13.76 7.25
N GLY A 112 -6.78 13.82 8.56
CA GLY A 112 -7.53 13.03 9.56
C GLY A 112 -7.36 11.53 9.35
N LEU A 113 -6.19 11.13 8.84
CA LEU A 113 -5.75 9.75 8.61
C LEU A 113 -4.52 9.45 9.48
N GLY A 114 -4.29 10.22 10.54
CA GLY A 114 -3.19 9.98 11.46
C GLY A 114 -3.37 8.71 12.28
N TRP A 115 -2.36 8.32 13.04
CA TRP A 115 -2.42 7.13 13.87
C TRP A 115 -3.61 7.14 14.84
N GLU A 116 -3.84 8.25 15.55
CA GLU A 116 -4.95 8.34 16.51
C GLU A 116 -6.32 8.20 15.82
N ASP A 117 -6.51 8.80 14.64
CA ASP A 117 -7.74 8.67 13.86
C ASP A 117 -7.99 7.23 13.40
N LEU A 118 -6.95 6.58 12.87
CA LEU A 118 -7.07 5.25 12.29
C LEU A 118 -7.16 4.15 13.36
N LYS A 119 -6.45 4.30 14.48
CA LYS A 119 -6.53 3.41 15.64
C LYS A 119 -7.93 3.43 16.26
N ALA A 120 -8.58 4.59 16.31
CA ALA A 120 -9.96 4.70 16.79
C ALA A 120 -10.94 3.89 15.92
N ILE A 121 -10.68 3.80 14.61
CA ILE A 121 -11.47 3.01 13.66
C ILE A 121 -11.15 1.52 13.76
N ASN A 122 -9.86 1.17 13.85
CA ASN A 122 -9.39 -0.20 13.94
C ASN A 122 -8.28 -0.31 15.00
N PRO A 123 -8.63 -0.68 16.25
CA PRO A 123 -7.67 -0.81 17.35
C PRO A 123 -6.63 -1.92 17.17
N ARG A 124 -6.82 -2.83 16.20
CA ARG A 124 -5.90 -3.93 15.87
C ARG A 124 -4.90 -3.56 14.77
N LEU A 125 -5.06 -2.40 14.13
CA LEU A 125 -4.21 -1.96 13.02
C LEU A 125 -2.76 -1.84 13.47
N VAL A 126 -1.84 -2.39 12.68
CA VAL A 126 -0.41 -2.08 12.76
C VAL A 126 -0.08 -1.02 11.71
N MET A 127 0.43 0.13 12.14
CA MET A 127 0.85 1.20 11.23
C MET A 127 2.38 1.31 11.19
N VAL A 128 2.93 1.17 9.98
CA VAL A 128 4.36 1.35 9.69
C VAL A 128 4.54 2.65 8.94
N ARG A 129 5.27 3.58 9.57
CA ARG A 129 5.66 4.86 8.98
C ARG A 129 7.15 4.85 8.67
N VAL A 130 7.49 5.10 7.41
CA VAL A 130 8.89 5.19 6.95
C VAL A 130 9.22 6.63 6.60
N THR A 131 10.07 7.28 7.40
CA THR A 131 10.57 8.64 7.14
C THR A 131 12.09 8.65 7.10
N GLY A 132 12.67 9.64 6.42
CA GLY A 132 14.11 9.91 6.45
C GLY A 132 14.53 10.78 7.62
#